data_AF-A0A947ERJ2-F1
#
_entry.id   AF-A0A947ERJ2-F1
#
_cell.length_a   1.000
_cell.length_b   1.000
_cell.length_c   1.000
_cell.angle_alpha   90.00
_cell.angle_beta   90.00
_cell.angle_gamma   90.00
#
_symmetry.space_group_name_H-M   'P 1'
#
loop_
_entity.id
_entity.type
_entity.pdbx_description
1 polymer ?
#
loop_
_entity_poly.entity_id
_entity_poly.type
_entity_poly.pdbx_seq_one_letter_code
_entity_poly.pdbx_strand_id
1 'polypeptide(L)'
;MTLFATAFRLGIEPFFFSHATSEEPQKAYAQITNYFVVLGSLILLVVVVFADLLKRVFILDPAYWEAMPIVPVILLASFCLGIYHNLSVWYKVTDRTRYGAYFSLSGAVVTILINYMLIPSMGYYASALATLAAYALMMLLSFYFGRKHYPIPYNYRKIVFYLGLSILFSALSFYVFNRNLVIGSLLLLVFLGLVYRMESNILKRIFLKRRS
;
A
#
# COMPACT_ATOMS: atom_id res chain seq x y z
N MET A 1 -5.13 -6.19 4.49
CA MET A 1 -3.88 -5.59 3.97
C MET A 1 -2.64 -6.06 4.67
N THR A 2 -2.58 -5.99 5.99
CA THR A 2 -1.44 -6.46 6.79
C THR A 2 -1.05 -7.90 6.48
N LEU A 3 -2.01 -8.83 6.39
CA LEU A 3 -1.74 -10.23 6.03
C LEU A 3 -1.12 -10.38 4.63
N PHE A 4 -1.64 -9.67 3.63
CA PHE A 4 -1.09 -9.65 2.28
C PHE A 4 0.35 -9.10 2.28
N ALA A 5 0.58 -7.96 2.93
CA ALA A 5 1.91 -7.36 3.02
C ALA A 5 2.91 -8.27 3.74
N THR A 6 2.49 -8.95 4.81
CA THR A 6 3.33 -9.91 5.54
C THR A 6 3.64 -11.15 4.69
N ALA A 7 2.64 -11.76 4.05
CA ALA A 7 2.86 -12.92 3.18
C ALA A 7 3.79 -12.58 2.00
N PHE A 8 3.57 -11.42 1.38
CA PHE A 8 4.42 -10.90 0.32
C PHE A 8 5.87 -10.74 0.81
N ARG A 9 6.06 -10.08 1.96
CA ARG A 9 7.38 -9.87 2.57
C ARG A 9 8.10 -11.19 2.85
N LEU A 10 7.42 -12.17 3.46
CA LEU A 10 8.02 -13.47 3.79
C LEU A 10 8.49 -14.23 2.54
N GLY A 11 7.77 -14.12 1.42
CA GLY A 11 8.19 -14.76 0.17
C GLY A 11 9.33 -14.03 -0.55
N ILE A 12 9.39 -12.71 -0.41
CA ILE A 12 10.22 -11.88 -1.27
C ILE A 12 11.52 -11.44 -0.62
N GLU A 13 11.57 -11.31 0.71
CA GLU A 13 12.85 -11.04 1.39
C GLU A 13 13.93 -12.10 1.04
N PRO A 14 13.64 -13.43 1.08
CA PRO A 14 14.60 -14.44 0.63
C PRO A 14 15.00 -14.28 -0.85
N PHE A 15 14.07 -13.87 -1.71
CA PHE A 15 14.35 -13.59 -3.11
C PHE A 15 15.28 -12.38 -3.26
N PHE A 16 15.02 -11.30 -2.53
CA PHE A 16 15.83 -10.09 -2.56
C PHE A 16 17.26 -10.32 -2.08
N PHE A 17 17.43 -11.10 -1.01
CA PHE A 17 18.75 -11.44 -0.49
C PHE A 17 19.50 -12.42 -1.42
N SER A 18 18.83 -13.42 -1.98
CA SER A 18 19.47 -14.38 -2.91
C SER A 18 19.86 -13.75 -4.25
N HIS A 19 19.12 -12.75 -4.71
CA HIS A 19 19.40 -12.03 -5.97
C HIS A 19 20.23 -10.76 -5.77
N ALA A 20 20.63 -10.42 -4.55
CA ALA A 20 21.40 -9.21 -4.25
C ALA A 20 22.76 -9.16 -4.98
N THR A 21 23.34 -10.33 -5.30
CA THR A 21 24.61 -10.50 -6.03
C THR A 21 24.46 -10.72 -7.53
N SER A 22 23.24 -10.69 -8.08
CA SER A 22 23.01 -10.83 -9.53
C SER A 22 23.46 -9.59 -10.32
N GLU A 23 23.52 -9.69 -11.66
CA GLU A 23 24.00 -8.59 -12.52
C GLU A 23 23.10 -7.35 -12.49
N GLU A 24 21.80 -7.47 -12.13
CA GLU A 24 20.85 -6.34 -12.11
C GLU A 24 19.75 -6.41 -11.01
N PRO A 25 20.11 -6.50 -9.70
CA PRO A 25 19.16 -6.65 -8.59
C PRO A 25 18.13 -5.51 -8.54
N GLN A 26 18.57 -4.30 -8.87
CA GLN A 26 17.75 -3.09 -8.85
C GLN A 26 16.53 -3.20 -9.79
N LYS A 27 16.68 -3.83 -10.97
CA LYS A 27 15.54 -4.01 -11.89
C LYS A 27 14.52 -5.01 -11.33
N ALA A 28 14.98 -6.09 -10.71
CA ALA A 28 14.11 -7.04 -10.04
C ALA A 28 13.35 -6.38 -8.89
N TYR A 29 14.03 -5.56 -8.08
CA TYR A 29 13.42 -4.82 -6.96
C TYR A 29 12.36 -3.83 -7.44
N ALA A 30 12.63 -3.13 -8.55
CA ALA A 30 11.67 -2.23 -9.18
C ALA A 30 10.42 -2.97 -9.67
N GLN A 31 10.59 -4.13 -10.31
CA GLN A 31 9.48 -4.94 -10.81
C GLN A 31 8.60 -5.47 -9.68
N ILE A 32 9.21 -6.01 -8.63
CA ILE A 32 8.49 -6.57 -7.49
C ILE A 32 7.68 -5.50 -6.76
N THR A 33 8.27 -4.31 -6.55
CA THR A 33 7.56 -3.18 -5.95
C THR A 33 6.39 -2.73 -6.82
N ASN A 34 6.54 -2.71 -8.15
CA ASN A 34 5.43 -2.39 -9.05
C ASN A 34 4.29 -3.42 -8.92
N TYR A 35 4.58 -4.72 -8.90
CA TYR A 35 3.56 -5.75 -8.70
C TYR A 35 2.89 -5.65 -7.33
N PHE A 36 3.64 -5.34 -6.28
CA PHE A 36 3.10 -5.09 -4.95
C PHE A 36 2.09 -3.94 -4.96
N VAL A 37 2.45 -2.83 -5.61
CA VAL A 37 1.57 -1.65 -5.68
C VAL A 37 0.32 -1.95 -6.49
N VAL A 38 0.43 -2.62 -7.64
CA VAL A 38 -0.75 -2.98 -8.46
C VAL A 38 -1.70 -3.91 -7.71
N LEU A 39 -1.18 -5.02 -7.16
CA LEU A 39 -1.98 -5.98 -6.41
C LEU A 39 -2.53 -5.39 -5.11
N GLY A 40 -1.72 -4.61 -4.40
CA GLY A 40 -2.13 -3.93 -3.19
C GLY A 40 -3.22 -2.88 -3.46
N SER A 41 -3.11 -2.08 -4.52
CA SER A 41 -4.18 -1.15 -4.92
C SER A 41 -5.48 -1.89 -5.28
N LEU A 42 -5.38 -3.04 -5.96
CA LEU A 42 -6.55 -3.87 -6.26
C LEU A 42 -7.22 -4.40 -4.98
N ILE A 43 -6.45 -5.01 -4.08
CA ILE A 43 -6.97 -5.52 -2.81
C ILE A 43 -7.59 -4.38 -1.98
N LEU A 44 -7.02 -3.18 -2.04
CA LEU A 44 -7.50 -2.02 -1.27
C LEU A 44 -8.91 -1.68 -1.73
N LEU A 45 -9.06 -1.58 -3.05
CA LEU A 45 -10.30 -1.21 -3.68
C LEU A 45 -11.37 -2.30 -3.51
N VAL A 46 -11.01 -3.57 -3.65
CA VAL A 46 -11.89 -4.72 -3.36
C VAL A 46 -12.42 -4.62 -1.93
N VAL A 47 -11.54 -4.49 -0.94
CA VAL A 47 -11.96 -4.48 0.47
C VAL A 47 -12.81 -3.26 0.80
N VAL A 48 -12.50 -2.08 0.24
CA VAL A 48 -13.29 -0.86 0.47
C VAL A 48 -14.68 -0.98 -0.17
N VAL A 49 -14.77 -1.48 -1.42
CA VAL A 49 -16.05 -1.66 -2.13
C VAL A 49 -16.92 -2.69 -1.42
N PHE A 50 -16.34 -3.82 -1.00
CA PHE A 50 -17.06 -4.87 -0.29
C PHE A 50 -17.14 -4.67 1.22
N ALA A 51 -16.70 -3.52 1.76
CA ALA A 51 -16.69 -3.26 3.19
C ALA A 51 -18.07 -3.43 3.84
N ASP A 52 -19.14 -3.12 3.09
CA ASP A 52 -20.51 -3.27 3.58
C ASP A 52 -20.99 -4.71 3.75
N LEU A 53 -20.58 -5.58 2.83
CA LEU A 53 -20.82 -7.02 2.92
C LEU A 53 -19.94 -7.61 4.02
N LEU A 54 -18.66 -7.21 4.06
CA LEU A 54 -17.70 -7.68 5.05
C LEU A 54 -18.13 -7.32 6.48
N LYS A 55 -18.64 -6.11 6.73
CA LYS A 55 -19.11 -5.78 8.09
C LYS A 55 -20.23 -6.68 8.57
N ARG A 56 -21.17 -7.09 7.70
CA ARG A 56 -22.32 -7.91 8.10
C ARG A 56 -21.91 -9.34 8.46
N VAL A 57 -20.85 -9.82 7.83
CA VAL A 57 -20.32 -11.17 8.04
C VAL A 57 -19.36 -11.22 9.23
N PHE A 58 -18.48 -10.21 9.38
CA PHE A 58 -17.41 -10.22 10.38
C PHE A 58 -17.70 -9.40 11.64
N ILE A 59 -18.55 -8.37 11.55
CA ILE A 59 -18.86 -7.45 12.66
C ILE A 59 -20.33 -7.63 13.05
N LEU A 60 -20.55 -8.61 13.92
CA LEU A 60 -21.88 -9.01 14.40
C LEU A 60 -22.50 -7.97 15.34
N ASP A 61 -21.68 -7.21 16.05
CA ASP A 61 -22.14 -6.19 17.00
C ASP A 61 -22.27 -4.81 16.31
N PRO A 62 -23.49 -4.22 16.27
CA PRO A 62 -23.74 -2.92 15.65
C PRO A 62 -22.95 -1.76 16.28
N ALA A 63 -22.50 -1.88 17.53
CA ALA A 63 -21.72 -0.84 18.20
C ALA A 63 -20.42 -0.52 17.44
N TYR A 64 -19.84 -1.49 16.73
CA TYR A 64 -18.61 -1.31 15.95
C TYR A 64 -18.86 -0.75 14.55
N TRP A 65 -20.11 -0.61 14.11
CA TRP A 65 -20.42 -0.07 12.79
C TRP A 65 -20.11 1.43 12.68
N GLU A 66 -20.05 2.13 13.82
CA GLU A 66 -19.64 3.53 13.91
C GLU A 66 -18.18 3.73 13.46
N ALA A 67 -17.32 2.73 13.62
CA ALA A 67 -15.92 2.79 13.22
C ALA A 67 -15.68 2.45 11.73
N MET A 68 -16.72 2.11 10.97
CA MET A 68 -16.60 1.78 9.54
C MET A 68 -15.92 2.87 8.70
N PRO A 69 -16.11 4.18 8.95
CA PRO A 69 -15.42 5.24 8.21
C PRO A 69 -13.90 5.25 8.37
N ILE A 70 -13.36 4.55 9.37
CA ILE A 70 -11.92 4.41 9.58
C ILE A 70 -11.30 3.33 8.68
N VAL A 71 -12.07 2.35 8.23
CA VAL A 71 -11.57 1.18 7.50
C VAL A 71 -10.73 1.57 6.27
N PRO A 72 -11.16 2.49 5.38
CA PRO A 72 -10.33 2.91 4.25
C PRO A 72 -9.01 3.55 4.68
N VAL A 73 -9.01 4.33 5.77
CA VAL A 73 -7.83 5.02 6.31
C VAL A 73 -6.80 4.00 6.82
N ILE A 74 -7.24 3.00 7.60
CA ILE A 74 -6.35 1.94 8.11
C ILE A 74 -5.83 1.03 7.00
N LEU A 75 -6.67 0.72 6.00
CA LEU A 75 -6.25 -0.06 4.84
C LEU A 75 -5.18 0.68 4.04
N LEU A 76 -5.36 1.98 3.84
CA LEU A 76 -4.36 2.83 3.19
C LEU A 76 -3.07 2.91 4.01
N ALA A 77 -3.16 3.09 5.33
CA ALA A 77 -2.00 3.09 6.22
C ALA A 77 -1.22 1.77 6.09
N SER A 78 -1.93 0.64 6.14
CA SER A 78 -1.34 -0.70 5.98
C SER A 78 -0.70 -0.88 4.60
N PHE A 79 -1.27 -0.28 3.55
CA PHE A 79 -0.71 -0.32 2.21
C PHE A 79 0.58 0.50 2.12
N CYS A 80 0.61 1.71 2.68
CA CYS A 80 1.83 2.51 2.82
C CYS A 80 2.93 1.76 3.59
N LEU A 81 2.59 1.09 4.69
CA LEU A 81 3.53 0.25 5.44
C LEU A 81 4.10 -0.89 4.59
N GLY A 82 3.25 -1.54 3.78
CA GLY A 82 3.69 -2.58 2.84
C GLY A 82 4.67 -2.05 1.77
N ILE A 83 4.42 -0.86 1.25
CA ILE A 83 5.34 -0.19 0.31
C ILE A 83 6.65 0.17 1.01
N TYR A 84 6.58 0.71 2.23
CA TYR A 84 7.75 0.99 3.05
C TYR A 84 8.62 -0.26 3.26
N HIS A 85 8.01 -1.41 3.56
CA HIS A 85 8.76 -2.67 3.70
C HIS A 85 9.46 -3.07 2.41
N ASN A 86 8.82 -2.92 1.25
CA ASN A 86 9.47 -3.18 -0.04
C ASN A 86 10.64 -2.23 -0.30
N LEU A 87 10.47 -0.95 0.01
CA LEU A 87 11.54 0.04 -0.11
C LEU A 87 12.67 -0.25 0.87
N SER A 88 12.38 -0.73 2.08
CA SER A 88 13.36 -0.91 3.16
C SER A 88 14.54 -1.83 2.81
N VAL A 89 14.41 -2.63 1.76
CA VAL A 89 15.44 -3.52 1.23
C VAL A 89 16.73 -2.75 0.90
N TRP A 90 16.63 -1.52 0.40
CA TRP A 90 17.81 -0.76 0.00
C TRP A 90 18.82 -0.58 1.14
N TYR A 91 18.34 -0.25 2.35
CA TYR A 91 19.22 -0.02 3.50
C TYR A 91 19.60 -1.33 4.22
N LYS A 92 18.82 -2.42 4.03
CA LYS A 92 19.16 -3.75 4.53
C LYS A 92 20.31 -4.37 3.71
N VAL A 93 20.27 -4.23 2.39
CA VAL A 93 21.28 -4.78 1.47
C VAL A 93 22.58 -3.96 1.46
N THR A 94 22.51 -2.67 1.80
CA THR A 94 23.69 -1.78 1.86
C THR A 94 24.28 -1.63 3.27
N ASP A 95 23.86 -2.46 4.24
CA ASP A 95 24.26 -2.38 5.66
C ASP A 95 24.05 -1.00 6.31
N ARG A 96 23.06 -0.25 5.82
CA ARG A 96 22.68 1.09 6.30
C ARG A 96 21.47 1.05 7.24
N THR A 97 21.40 0.04 8.10
CA THR A 97 20.26 -0.23 9.01
C THR A 97 19.88 0.94 9.93
N ARG A 98 20.82 1.84 10.22
CA ARG A 98 20.59 3.10 10.97
C ARG A 98 19.49 3.97 10.36
N TYR A 99 19.33 3.97 9.03
CA TYR A 99 18.25 4.70 8.36
C TYR A 99 16.87 4.14 8.73
N GLY A 100 16.75 2.81 8.85
CA GLY A 100 15.52 2.18 9.33
C GLY A 100 15.15 2.65 10.74
N ALA A 101 16.12 2.82 11.62
CA ALA A 101 15.89 3.37 12.96
C ALA A 101 15.42 4.84 12.89
N TYR A 102 16.06 5.68 12.08
CA TYR A 102 15.63 7.08 11.90
C TYR A 102 14.20 7.19 11.35
N PHE A 103 13.82 6.35 10.38
CA PHE A 103 12.46 6.34 9.83
C PHE A 103 11.44 5.90 10.88
N SER A 104 11.69 4.80 11.58
CA SER A 104 10.81 4.34 12.66
C SER A 104 10.67 5.36 13.78
N LEU A 105 11.76 6.04 14.18
CA LEU A 105 11.73 7.08 15.19
C LEU A 105 10.89 8.28 14.73
N SER A 106 11.08 8.73 13.48
CA SER A 106 10.27 9.81 12.91
C SER A 106 8.77 9.46 12.86
N GLY A 107 8.43 8.21 12.52
CA GLY A 107 7.06 7.72 12.55
C GLY A 107 6.50 7.70 13.97
N ALA A 108 7.28 7.25 14.96
CA ALA A 108 6.87 7.25 16.37
C ALA A 108 6.60 8.66 16.90
N VAL A 109 7.47 9.63 16.60
CA VAL A 109 7.29 11.03 16.98
C VAL A 109 6.00 11.60 16.38
N VAL A 110 5.75 11.37 15.09
CA VAL A 110 4.52 11.81 14.42
C VAL A 110 3.29 11.16 15.04
N THR A 111 3.34 9.87 15.33
CA THR A 111 2.22 9.16 15.99
C THR A 111 1.90 9.78 17.34
N ILE A 112 2.90 10.05 18.19
CA ILE A 112 2.70 10.66 19.51
C ILE A 112 2.12 12.06 19.35
N LEU A 113 2.69 12.87 18.46
CA LEU A 113 2.31 14.27 18.29
C LEU A 113 0.88 14.41 17.77
N ILE A 114 0.49 13.61 16.77
CA ILE A 114 -0.87 13.61 16.24
C ILE A 114 -1.84 13.07 17.30
N ASN A 115 -1.53 11.97 17.97
CA ASN A 115 -2.43 11.43 19.00
C ASN A 115 -2.63 12.42 20.15
N TYR A 116 -1.56 13.04 20.64
CA TYR A 116 -1.66 14.01 21.73
C TYR A 116 -2.54 15.22 21.35
N MET A 117 -2.43 15.71 20.12
CA MET A 117 -3.18 16.88 19.66
C MET A 117 -4.62 16.56 19.19
N LEU A 118 -4.84 15.43 18.53
CA LEU A 118 -6.11 15.12 17.85
C LEU A 118 -7.00 14.12 18.61
N ILE A 119 -6.48 13.31 19.56
CA ILE A 119 -7.35 12.46 20.38
C ILE A 119 -8.42 13.28 21.12
N PRO A 120 -8.11 14.44 21.73
CA PRO A 120 -9.12 15.22 22.45
C PRO A 120 -10.30 15.68 21.58
N SER A 121 -10.11 15.84 20.27
CA SER A 121 -11.15 16.33 19.35
C SER A 121 -11.83 15.22 18.53
N MET A 122 -11.06 14.22 18.08
CA MET A 122 -11.53 13.19 17.13
C MET A 122 -11.55 11.78 17.73
N GLY A 123 -11.11 11.60 18.98
CA GLY A 123 -11.07 10.29 19.64
C GLY A 123 -10.29 9.25 18.84
N TYR A 124 -10.91 8.10 18.60
CA TYR A 124 -10.28 6.96 17.93
C TYR A 124 -9.96 7.20 16.44
N TYR A 125 -10.65 8.14 15.78
CA TYR A 125 -10.30 8.56 14.40
C TYR A 125 -8.90 9.19 14.32
N ALA A 126 -8.49 9.91 15.37
CA ALA A 126 -7.17 10.52 15.44
C ALA A 126 -6.05 9.49 15.32
N SER A 127 -6.21 8.34 16.00
CA SER A 127 -5.21 7.27 15.99
C SER A 127 -5.06 6.61 14.62
N ALA A 128 -6.16 6.46 13.89
CA ALA A 128 -6.12 5.98 12.51
C ALA A 128 -5.38 6.95 11.58
N LEU A 129 -5.66 8.26 11.71
CA LEU A 129 -4.99 9.29 10.93
C LEU A 129 -3.51 9.40 11.30
N ALA A 130 -3.18 9.29 12.59
CA ALA A 130 -1.81 9.25 13.09
C ALA A 130 -1.02 8.09 12.47
N THR A 131 -1.62 6.90 12.44
CA THR A 131 -1.02 5.71 11.85
C THR A 131 -0.78 5.88 10.35
N LEU A 132 -1.77 6.43 9.63
CA LEU A 132 -1.61 6.75 8.20
C LEU A 132 -0.47 7.74 7.97
N ALA A 133 -0.44 8.84 8.72
CA ALA A 133 0.58 9.88 8.60
C ALA A 133 1.98 9.34 8.90
N ALA A 134 2.13 8.54 9.96
CA ALA A 134 3.40 7.92 10.33
C ALA A 134 3.91 6.97 9.25
N TYR A 135 3.06 6.06 8.75
CA TYR A 135 3.47 5.11 7.71
C TYR A 135 3.71 5.78 6.35
N ALA A 136 2.92 6.81 6.01
CA ALA A 136 3.16 7.63 4.83
C ALA A 136 4.51 8.36 4.93
N LEU A 137 4.83 8.95 6.09
CA LEU A 137 6.11 9.61 6.32
C LEU A 137 7.27 8.62 6.18
N MET A 138 7.19 7.45 6.84
CA MET A 138 8.21 6.40 6.74
C MET A 138 8.43 5.96 5.28
N MET A 139 7.34 5.76 4.53
CA MET A 139 7.39 5.42 3.11
C MET A 139 8.08 6.51 2.29
N LEU A 140 7.70 7.79 2.47
CA LEU A 140 8.26 8.93 1.73
C LEU A 140 9.74 9.14 2.04
N LEU A 141 10.13 9.05 3.32
CA LEU A 141 11.53 9.15 3.74
C LEU A 141 12.36 8.01 3.15
N SER A 142 11.89 6.76 3.27
CA SER A 142 12.57 5.60 2.69
C SER A 142 12.72 5.72 1.18
N PHE A 143 11.72 6.25 0.49
CA PHE A 143 11.76 6.52 -0.93
C PHE A 143 12.78 7.61 -1.30
N TYR A 144 12.79 8.74 -0.59
CA TYR A 144 13.68 9.87 -0.85
C TYR A 144 15.15 9.49 -0.61
N PHE A 145 15.46 8.90 0.53
CA PHE A 145 16.82 8.45 0.86
C PHE A 145 17.25 7.24 0.03
N GLY A 146 16.32 6.33 -0.27
CA GLY A 146 16.57 5.19 -1.16
C GLY A 146 17.04 5.66 -2.53
N ARG A 147 16.39 6.68 -3.12
CA ARG A 147 16.82 7.26 -4.40
C ARG A 147 18.25 7.83 -4.35
N LYS A 148 18.66 8.41 -3.23
CA LYS A 148 19.99 9.02 -3.07
C LYS A 148 21.09 7.99 -2.86
N HIS A 149 20.83 6.96 -2.04
CA HIS A 149 21.86 6.00 -1.64
C HIS A 149 21.91 4.74 -2.50
N TYR A 150 20.78 4.33 -3.08
CA TYR A 150 20.68 3.12 -3.88
C TYR A 150 19.60 3.31 -4.97
N PRO A 151 19.94 3.95 -6.10
CA PRO A 151 18.97 4.39 -7.09
C PRO A 151 18.34 3.19 -7.82
N ILE A 152 17.17 2.76 -7.35
CA ILE A 152 16.37 1.72 -8.00
C ILE A 152 15.52 2.38 -9.11
N PRO A 153 15.50 1.83 -10.34
CA PRO A 153 14.75 2.39 -11.47
C PRO A 153 13.24 2.09 -11.36
N TYR A 154 12.59 2.63 -10.33
CA TYR A 154 11.15 2.49 -10.13
C TYR A 154 10.35 3.21 -11.22
N ASN A 155 9.21 2.64 -11.61
CA ASN A 155 8.29 3.30 -12.54
C ASN A 155 7.37 4.25 -11.76
N TYR A 156 7.91 5.42 -11.40
CA TYR A 156 7.25 6.40 -10.55
C TYR A 156 5.85 6.80 -11.05
N ARG A 157 5.69 6.96 -12.37
CA ARG A 157 4.39 7.28 -12.98
C ARG A 157 3.36 6.22 -12.66
N LYS A 158 3.71 4.93 -12.79
CA LYS A 158 2.79 3.82 -12.47
C LYS A 158 2.48 3.78 -10.98
N ILE A 159 3.48 3.85 -10.11
CA ILE A 159 3.29 3.76 -8.66
C ILE A 159 2.36 4.88 -8.17
N VAL A 160 2.68 6.14 -8.52
CA VAL A 160 1.87 7.30 -8.11
C VAL A 160 0.47 7.24 -8.72
N PHE A 161 0.35 6.80 -9.98
CA PHE A 161 -0.96 6.66 -10.64
C PHE A 161 -1.83 5.61 -9.94
N TYR A 162 -1.34 4.40 -9.67
CA TYR A 162 -2.12 3.36 -9.00
C TYR A 162 -2.45 3.71 -7.54
N LEU A 163 -1.49 4.27 -6.79
CA LEU A 163 -1.74 4.77 -5.44
C LEU A 163 -2.81 5.86 -5.45
N GLY A 164 -2.61 6.92 -6.25
CA GLY A 164 -3.53 8.05 -6.34
C GLY A 164 -4.92 7.63 -6.80
N LEU A 165 -5.00 6.77 -7.82
CA LEU A 165 -6.27 6.25 -8.33
C LEU A 165 -6.99 5.39 -7.27
N SER A 166 -6.26 4.53 -6.55
CA SER A 166 -6.85 3.71 -5.50
C SER A 166 -7.35 4.53 -4.31
N ILE A 167 -6.64 5.61 -3.94
CA ILE A 167 -7.07 6.56 -2.92
C ILE A 167 -8.33 7.30 -3.40
N LEU A 168 -8.31 7.82 -4.62
CA LEU A 168 -9.41 8.60 -5.19
C LEU A 168 -10.67 7.75 -5.35
N PHE A 169 -10.56 6.53 -5.87
CA PHE A 169 -11.70 5.62 -6.01
C PHE A 169 -12.24 5.15 -4.67
N SER A 170 -11.36 4.92 -3.68
CA SER A 170 -11.79 4.59 -2.32
C SER A 170 -12.52 5.76 -1.66
N ALA A 171 -12.01 6.98 -1.83
CA ALA A 171 -12.65 8.18 -1.31
C ALA A 171 -14.02 8.43 -1.99
N LEU A 172 -14.10 8.30 -3.32
CA LEU A 172 -15.36 8.42 -4.05
C LEU A 172 -16.38 7.35 -3.63
N SER A 173 -15.96 6.08 -3.57
CA SER A 173 -16.84 4.97 -3.20
C SER A 173 -17.37 5.11 -1.77
N PHE A 174 -16.55 5.63 -0.86
CA PHE A 174 -16.89 5.69 0.56
C PHE A 174 -17.62 6.99 0.95
N TYR A 175 -17.13 8.16 0.52
CA TYR A 175 -17.66 9.46 0.93
C TYR A 175 -18.74 10.03 0.00
N VAL A 176 -18.70 9.73 -1.31
CA VAL A 176 -19.64 10.30 -2.29
C VAL A 176 -20.81 9.36 -2.55
N PHE A 177 -20.56 8.05 -2.67
CA PHE A 177 -21.57 7.07 -3.07
C PHE A 177 -22.22 6.31 -1.91
N ASN A 178 -21.97 6.72 -0.66
CA ASN A 178 -22.63 6.19 0.53
C ASN A 178 -22.63 4.64 0.60
N ARG A 179 -21.51 4.02 0.19
CA ARG A 179 -21.29 2.57 0.14
C ARG A 179 -22.23 1.79 -0.80
N ASN A 180 -22.78 2.44 -1.82
CA ASN A 180 -23.62 1.75 -2.81
C ASN A 180 -22.80 0.70 -3.60
N LEU A 181 -23.09 -0.58 -3.34
CA LEU A 181 -22.38 -1.74 -3.88
C LEU A 181 -22.34 -1.78 -5.41
N VAL A 182 -23.37 -1.25 -6.08
CA VAL A 182 -23.46 -1.23 -7.55
C VAL A 182 -22.41 -0.27 -8.14
N ILE A 183 -22.29 0.92 -7.56
CA ILE A 183 -21.34 1.94 -8.02
C ILE A 183 -19.91 1.57 -7.63
N GLY A 184 -19.72 0.99 -6.43
CA GLY A 184 -18.43 0.43 -6.02
C GLY A 184 -17.95 -0.69 -6.95
N SER A 185 -18.85 -1.60 -7.35
CA SER A 185 -18.53 -2.67 -8.31
C SER A 185 -18.20 -2.11 -9.70
N LEU A 186 -18.89 -1.06 -10.15
CA LEU A 186 -18.57 -0.37 -11.39
C LEU A 186 -17.18 0.29 -11.35
N LEU A 187 -16.85 1.01 -10.27
CA LEU A 187 -15.52 1.60 -10.04
C LEU A 187 -14.43 0.53 -10.02
N LEU A 188 -14.71 -0.65 -9.45
CA LEU A 188 -13.80 -1.79 -9.44
C LEU A 188 -13.60 -2.35 -10.85
N LEU A 189 -14.65 -2.48 -11.65
CA LEU A 189 -14.55 -2.89 -13.06
C LEU A 189 -13.77 -1.88 -13.90
N VAL A 190 -13.97 -0.57 -13.68
CA VAL A 190 -13.17 0.48 -14.33
C VAL A 190 -11.71 0.38 -13.92
N PHE A 191 -11.43 0.17 -12.63
CA PHE A 191 -10.07 0.00 -12.13
C PHE A 191 -9.39 -1.24 -12.75
N LEU A 192 -10.08 -2.38 -12.79
CA LEU A 192 -9.62 -3.60 -13.45
C LEU A 192 -9.40 -3.39 -14.95
N GLY A 193 -10.29 -2.67 -15.62
CA GLY A 193 -10.14 -2.32 -17.05
C GLY A 193 -8.92 -1.44 -17.31
N LEU A 194 -8.65 -0.47 -16.44
CA LEU A 194 -7.45 0.39 -16.52
C LEU A 194 -6.17 -0.42 -16.27
N VAL A 195 -6.16 -1.27 -15.23
CA VAL A 195 -5.05 -2.19 -14.96
C VAL A 195 -4.81 -3.10 -16.17
N TYR A 196 -5.87 -3.71 -16.71
CA TYR A 196 -5.77 -4.58 -17.88
C TYR A 196 -5.22 -3.83 -19.10
N ARG A 197 -5.68 -2.61 -19.37
CA ARG A 197 -5.20 -1.80 -20.49
C ARG A 197 -3.73 -1.39 -20.31
N MET A 198 -3.34 -0.92 -19.12
CA MET A 198 -1.99 -0.46 -18.82
C MET A 198 -0.96 -1.58 -18.67
N GLU A 199 -1.39 -2.75 -18.16
CA GLU A 199 -0.56 -3.94 -18.01
C GLU A 199 -0.74 -4.93 -19.17
N SER A 200 -1.53 -4.61 -20.19
CA SER A 200 -1.77 -5.48 -21.36
C SER A 200 -0.46 -5.95 -22.02
N ASN A 201 0.58 -5.12 -22.05
CA ASN A 201 1.88 -5.47 -22.59
C ASN A 201 2.66 -6.47 -21.71
N ILE A 202 2.48 -6.41 -20.39
CA ILE A 202 3.09 -7.35 -19.43
C ILE A 202 2.31 -8.67 -19.42
N LEU A 203 0.97 -8.60 -19.41
CA LEU A 203 0.08 -9.76 -19.52
C LEU A 203 0.30 -10.51 -20.84
N LYS A 204 0.44 -9.80 -21.96
CA LYS A 204 0.81 -10.40 -23.25
C LYS A 204 2.17 -11.09 -23.17
N ARG A 205 3.19 -10.51 -22.51
CA ARG A 205 4.49 -11.17 -22.32
C ARG A 205 4.40 -12.46 -21.50
N ILE A 206 3.58 -12.50 -20.45
CA ILE A 206 3.41 -13.69 -19.60
C ILE A 206 2.61 -14.79 -20.33
N PHE A 207 1.56 -14.42 -21.06
CA PHE A 207 0.73 -15.39 -21.78
C PHE A 207 1.32 -15.85 -23.13
N LEU A 208 2.00 -14.99 -23.89
CA LEU A 208 2.60 -15.36 -25.18
C LEU A 208 3.95 -16.06 -25.05
N LYS A 209 4.70 -15.88 -23.95
CA LYS A 209 5.99 -16.58 -23.75
C LYS A 209 5.84 -18.04 -23.31
N ARG A 210 4.61 -18.53 -23.13
CA ARG A 210 4.31 -19.96 -22.89
C ARG A 210 4.15 -20.79 -24.17
N ARG A 211 4.42 -20.21 -25.36
CA ARG A 211 4.30 -20.86 -26.68
C ARG A 211 5.59 -20.85 -27.52
N SER A 212 6.75 -20.62 -26.90
CA SER A 212 8.06 -20.72 -27.57
C SER A 212 8.97 -21.65 -26.81
#